data_AF-A0A418YBL1-F1
#
_entry.id   AF-A0A418YBL1-F1
#
_cell.length_a   1.000
_cell.length_b   1.000
_cell.length_c   1.000
_cell.angle_alpha   90.00
_cell.angle_beta   90.00
_cell.angle_gamma   90.00
#
_symmetry.space_group_name_H-M   'P 1'
#
loop_
_entity.id
_entity.type
_entity.pdbx_description
1 polymer ?
#
loop_
_entity_poly.entity_id
_entity_poly.type
_entity_poly.pdbx_seq_one_letter_code
_entity_poly.pdbx_strand_id
1 'polypeptide(L)'
;MLSKTLEYGPDAYRAEQAQDLELRSGCPVLTCMLTAGIAAWDAIRLFDVNDDNAAFAMAMVATGTAVSTIAGTFITASSTTFGLGPIAWFGVALSLSGFLLYLFFKDSEMEIWLKNGPFSEKTSTKLAFLKQPDKAFHYFISQLMSLSITTYKSDNFIHEPERYNTFKKLGATHAIFVRTNLLQLINSNKVKIHFYAREAIRKITAVTTRTGRSTETSLVNISSNNTAVLKIEDTQEGRLYYLKHNKKIPKTTNNNSLWRYWKYEEQKLEPAFVVRMQLHIENMIFPAPHLSSKQPDSVPTSEPTFGDDSWWANQIDYPHREVK
;
A
#
# COMPACT_ATOMS: atom_id res chain seq x y z
N MET A 1 38.91 44.08 40.14
CA MET A 1 37.50 44.27 39.75
C MET A 1 37.50 44.83 38.34
N LEU A 2 37.56 43.95 37.33
CA LEU A 2 37.56 44.31 35.91
C LEU A 2 37.26 43.07 35.06
N SER A 3 36.31 43.24 34.13
CA SER A 3 36.22 42.64 32.79
C SER A 3 36.03 41.12 32.64
N LYS A 4 34.90 40.74 32.01
CA LYS A 4 34.91 40.03 30.70
C LYS A 4 33.51 40.01 30.09
N THR A 5 33.26 40.95 29.18
CA THR A 5 32.32 40.81 28.07
C THR A 5 32.87 39.73 27.13
N LEU A 6 32.15 38.62 26.98
CA LEU A 6 32.46 37.59 25.99
C LEU A 6 32.03 38.10 24.61
N GLU A 7 33.01 38.54 23.83
CA GLU A 7 32.91 38.71 22.37
C GLU A 7 32.51 37.38 21.73
N TYR A 8 31.29 37.34 21.16
CA TYR A 8 30.89 36.30 20.23
C TYR A 8 31.52 36.65 18.87
N GLY A 9 32.67 36.03 18.56
CA GLY A 9 33.42 36.29 17.33
C GLY A 9 32.70 35.80 16.07
N PRO A 10 32.95 36.44 14.90
CA PRO A 10 32.31 36.13 13.61
C PRO A 10 32.62 34.72 13.06
N ASP A 11 33.52 33.97 13.68
CA ASP A 11 33.91 32.63 13.25
C ASP A 11 32.94 31.52 13.73
N ALA A 12 32.21 31.74 14.82
CA ALA A 12 31.16 30.82 15.27
C ALA A 12 29.98 30.78 14.29
N TYR A 13 29.68 31.93 13.67
CA TYR A 13 28.62 32.07 12.67
C TYR A 13 28.96 31.37 11.34
N ARG A 14 30.24 31.26 10.98
CA ARG A 14 30.70 30.54 9.78
C ARG A 14 30.67 29.02 9.93
N ALA A 15 30.96 28.49 11.12
CA ALA A 15 30.88 27.06 11.39
C ALA A 15 29.42 26.56 11.43
N GLU A 16 28.52 27.36 12.01
CA GLU A 16 27.08 27.06 12.06
C GLU A 16 26.42 27.19 10.67
N GLN A 17 26.82 28.18 9.85
CA GLN A 17 26.38 28.26 8.46
C GLN A 17 26.93 27.13 7.57
N ALA A 18 28.13 26.60 7.83
CA ALA A 18 28.68 25.46 7.09
C ALA A 18 27.92 24.16 7.41
N GLN A 19 27.53 23.96 8.68
CA GLN A 19 26.69 22.84 9.11
C GLN A 19 25.25 22.92 8.56
N ASP A 20 24.66 24.12 8.49
CA ASP A 20 23.34 24.33 7.89
C ASP A 20 23.34 24.18 6.35
N LEU A 21 24.47 24.45 5.68
CA LEU A 21 24.64 24.24 4.24
C LEU A 21 24.78 22.75 3.87
N GLU A 22 25.43 21.93 4.71
CA GLU A 22 25.48 20.47 4.52
C GLU A 22 24.13 19.81 4.80
N LEU A 23 23.37 20.27 5.81
CA LEU A 23 22.03 19.75 6.11
C LEU A 23 21.01 20.06 4.99
N ARG A 24 21.22 21.16 4.25
CA ARG A 24 20.31 21.61 3.18
C ARG A 24 20.68 21.09 1.78
N SER A 25 21.91 20.61 1.58
CA SER A 25 22.42 20.08 0.30
C SER A 25 22.52 18.55 0.24
N GLY A 26 22.51 17.84 1.38
CA GLY A 26 22.59 16.37 1.43
C GLY A 26 21.29 15.60 1.12
N CYS A 27 20.15 16.29 1.06
CA CYS A 27 18.83 15.67 0.93
C CYS A 27 18.48 15.05 -0.45
N PRO A 28 18.88 15.61 -1.61
CA PRO A 28 18.49 15.06 -2.92
C PRO A 28 19.34 13.84 -3.34
N VAL A 29 20.65 13.85 -3.09
CA VAL A 29 21.56 12.76 -3.51
C VAL A 29 21.24 11.46 -2.81
N LEU A 30 21.06 11.50 -1.48
CA LEU A 30 20.70 10.32 -0.68
C LEU A 30 19.34 9.76 -1.10
N THR A 31 18.36 10.64 -1.39
CA THR A 31 17.04 10.21 -1.86
C THR A 31 17.13 9.54 -3.24
N CYS A 32 17.93 10.07 -4.17
CA CYS A 32 18.10 9.49 -5.49
C CYS A 32 18.88 8.16 -5.44
N MET A 33 19.91 8.05 -4.58
CA MET A 33 20.63 6.79 -4.35
C MET A 33 19.72 5.72 -3.73
N LEU A 34 18.88 6.11 -2.76
CA LEU A 34 17.88 5.22 -2.18
C LEU A 34 16.89 4.74 -3.25
N THR A 35 16.43 5.64 -4.12
CA THR A 35 15.54 5.32 -5.23
C THR A 35 16.19 4.33 -6.21
N ALA A 36 17.46 4.56 -6.57
CA ALA A 36 18.21 3.62 -7.41
C ALA A 36 18.37 2.25 -6.75
N GLY A 37 18.62 2.22 -5.44
CA GLY A 37 18.70 0.99 -4.65
C GLY A 37 17.39 0.21 -4.62
N ILE A 38 16.25 0.89 -4.43
CA ILE A 38 14.92 0.28 -4.49
C ILE A 38 14.66 -0.28 -5.88
N ALA A 39 14.97 0.46 -6.94
CA ALA A 39 14.77 0.00 -8.31
C ALA A 39 15.65 -1.22 -8.67
N ALA A 40 16.89 -1.25 -8.18
CA ALA A 40 17.78 -2.40 -8.34
C ALA A 40 17.25 -3.64 -7.60
N TRP A 41 16.74 -3.45 -6.38
CA TRP A 41 16.10 -4.51 -5.61
C TRP A 41 14.86 -5.07 -6.33
N ASP A 42 14.03 -4.19 -6.90
CA ASP A 42 12.86 -4.61 -7.68
C ASP A 42 13.26 -5.38 -8.95
N ALA A 43 14.34 -4.99 -9.64
CA ALA A 43 14.86 -5.72 -10.78
C ALA A 43 15.27 -7.17 -10.41
N ILE A 44 16.00 -7.33 -9.30
CA ILE A 44 16.40 -8.67 -8.80
C ILE A 44 15.16 -9.52 -8.49
N ARG A 45 14.18 -8.95 -7.79
CA ARG A 45 12.92 -9.64 -7.46
C ARG A 45 12.15 -10.08 -8.72
N LEU A 46 12.19 -9.30 -9.80
CA LEU A 46 11.52 -9.61 -11.07
C LEU A 46 12.23 -10.75 -11.82
N PHE A 47 13.57 -10.75 -11.83
CA PHE A 47 14.33 -11.91 -12.33
C PHE A 47 14.00 -13.18 -11.55
N ASP A 48 13.84 -13.10 -10.23
CA ASP A 48 13.44 -14.23 -9.40
C ASP A 48 12.05 -14.80 -9.73
N VAL A 49 11.21 -14.10 -10.49
CA VAL A 49 9.89 -14.60 -10.93
C VAL A 49 9.82 -14.87 -12.44
N ASN A 50 10.96 -14.88 -13.14
CA ASN A 50 11.08 -15.02 -14.60
C ASN A 50 10.35 -13.91 -15.39
N ASP A 51 10.24 -12.71 -14.84
CA ASP A 51 9.77 -11.51 -15.56
C ASP A 51 10.98 -10.69 -16.04
N ASP A 52 11.71 -11.26 -17.00
CA ASP A 52 12.99 -10.72 -17.46
C ASP A 52 12.85 -9.33 -18.10
N ASN A 53 11.76 -9.09 -18.84
CA ASN A 53 11.53 -7.82 -19.52
C ASN A 53 11.28 -6.67 -18.52
N ALA A 54 10.43 -6.90 -17.50
CA ALA A 54 10.22 -5.92 -16.46
C ALA A 54 11.47 -5.75 -15.58
N ALA A 55 12.23 -6.83 -15.34
CA ALA A 55 13.49 -6.78 -14.61
C ALA A 55 14.53 -5.90 -15.30
N PHE A 56 14.73 -6.07 -16.62
CA PHE A 56 15.62 -5.20 -17.41
C PHE A 56 15.16 -3.75 -17.40
N ALA A 57 13.85 -3.50 -17.50
CA ALA A 57 13.30 -2.14 -17.44
C ALA A 57 13.60 -1.46 -16.09
N MET A 58 13.42 -2.18 -14.97
CA MET A 58 13.79 -1.66 -13.63
C MET A 58 15.30 -1.51 -13.44
N ALA A 59 16.12 -2.37 -14.05
CA ALA A 59 17.58 -2.20 -14.07
C ALA A 59 18.00 -0.93 -14.84
N MET A 60 17.29 -0.57 -15.91
CA MET A 60 17.48 0.73 -16.60
C MET A 60 17.10 1.90 -15.70
N VAL A 61 16.00 1.81 -14.93
CA VAL A 61 15.64 2.81 -13.91
C VAL A 61 16.77 2.99 -12.91
N ALA A 62 17.22 1.89 -12.29
CA ALA A 62 18.28 1.92 -11.29
C ALA A 62 19.58 2.54 -11.84
N THR A 63 20.01 2.11 -13.02
CA THR A 63 21.24 2.60 -13.67
C THR A 63 21.12 4.06 -14.07
N GLY A 64 19.99 4.45 -14.69
CA GLY A 64 19.74 5.84 -15.09
C GLY A 64 19.71 6.79 -13.90
N THR A 65 19.01 6.42 -12.83
CA THR A 65 18.95 7.22 -11.59
C THR A 65 20.33 7.32 -10.92
N ALA A 66 21.11 6.23 -10.86
CA ALA A 66 22.46 6.25 -10.31
C ALA A 66 23.40 7.15 -11.13
N VAL A 67 23.41 7.00 -12.45
CA VAL A 67 24.23 7.81 -13.38
C VAL A 67 23.86 9.29 -13.29
N SER A 68 22.58 9.63 -13.29
CA SER A 68 22.13 11.03 -13.13
C SER A 68 22.54 11.62 -11.80
N THR A 69 22.46 10.84 -10.72
CA THR A 69 22.84 11.29 -9.39
C THR A 69 24.34 11.59 -9.33
N ILE A 70 25.17 10.66 -9.80
CA ILE A 70 26.64 10.83 -9.82
C ILE A 70 27.02 11.98 -10.75
N ALA A 71 26.51 12.01 -11.98
CA ALA A 71 26.81 13.08 -12.95
C ALA A 71 26.34 14.47 -12.47
N GLY A 72 25.20 14.53 -11.77
CA GLY A 72 24.69 15.77 -11.16
C GLY A 72 25.53 16.26 -9.98
N THR A 73 26.19 15.36 -9.24
CA THR A 73 27.06 15.75 -8.11
C THR A 73 28.43 16.28 -8.52
N PHE A 74 29.01 15.79 -9.62
CA PHE A 74 30.39 16.13 -10.01
C PHE A 74 30.49 17.22 -11.11
N ILE A 75 29.39 17.59 -11.77
CA ILE A 75 29.38 18.57 -12.87
C ILE A 75 28.68 19.86 -12.41
N THR A 76 29.33 20.66 -11.58
CA THR A 76 28.80 21.94 -11.05
C THR A 76 29.13 23.16 -11.92
N ALA A 77 29.75 22.98 -13.11
CA ALA A 77 30.37 24.09 -13.83
C ALA A 77 30.08 24.16 -15.34
N SER A 78 28.92 23.69 -15.82
CA SER A 78 28.51 23.93 -17.21
C SER A 78 27.14 24.58 -17.30
N SER A 79 27.06 25.67 -18.08
CA SER A 79 25.85 26.39 -18.49
C SER A 79 24.85 25.46 -19.15
N THR A 80 24.02 24.79 -18.35
CA THR A 80 23.11 23.75 -18.80
C THR A 80 21.76 23.92 -18.14
N THR A 81 20.71 23.50 -18.82
CA THR A 81 19.32 23.55 -18.36
C THR A 81 19.20 22.89 -16.99
N PHE A 82 18.75 23.67 -16.00
CA PHE A 82 18.60 23.26 -14.60
C PHE A 82 19.90 22.88 -13.85
N GLY A 83 21.07 23.28 -14.35
CA GLY A 83 22.37 23.02 -13.67
C GLY A 83 22.84 21.57 -13.75
N LEU A 84 22.24 20.76 -14.64
CA LEU A 84 22.59 19.37 -14.86
C LEU A 84 23.38 19.22 -16.17
N GLY A 85 24.59 18.66 -16.08
CA GLY A 85 25.41 18.36 -17.26
C GLY A 85 24.70 17.38 -18.24
N PRO A 86 25.12 17.32 -19.53
CA PRO A 86 24.47 16.48 -20.55
C PRO A 86 24.37 15.00 -20.16
N ILE A 87 25.37 14.47 -19.46
CA ILE A 87 25.40 13.10 -18.95
C ILE A 87 24.26 12.85 -17.94
N ALA A 88 23.98 13.82 -17.08
CA ALA A 88 22.90 13.70 -16.11
C ALA A 88 21.53 13.64 -16.81
N TRP A 89 21.34 14.39 -17.90
CA TRP A 89 20.14 14.32 -18.72
C TRP A 89 19.96 12.97 -19.44
N PHE A 90 21.04 12.35 -19.91
CA PHE A 90 20.98 10.99 -20.45
C PHE A 90 20.50 9.97 -19.40
N GLY A 91 21.00 10.05 -18.16
CA GLY A 91 20.51 9.18 -17.08
C GLY A 91 19.02 9.42 -16.74
N VAL A 92 18.54 10.67 -16.83
CA VAL A 92 17.12 11.00 -16.62
C VAL A 92 16.27 10.41 -17.74
N ALA A 93 16.70 10.55 -18.99
CA ALA A 93 16.02 9.97 -20.14
C ALA A 93 15.99 8.43 -20.05
N LEU A 94 17.11 7.82 -19.64
CA LEU A 94 17.21 6.36 -19.46
C LEU A 94 16.29 5.85 -18.36
N SER A 95 16.28 6.52 -17.20
CA SER A 95 15.43 6.13 -16.07
C SER A 95 13.94 6.31 -16.36
N LEU A 96 13.57 7.41 -17.01
CA LEU A 96 12.18 7.63 -17.43
C LEU A 96 11.72 6.59 -18.46
N SER A 97 12.59 6.28 -19.43
CA SER A 97 12.30 5.24 -20.44
C SER A 97 12.17 3.86 -19.80
N GLY A 98 13.08 3.51 -18.88
CA GLY A 98 13.00 2.27 -18.10
C GLY A 98 11.71 2.19 -17.28
N PHE A 99 11.27 3.30 -16.67
CA PHE A 99 10.03 3.32 -15.90
C PHE A 99 8.80 3.13 -16.81
N LEU A 100 8.76 3.77 -17.98
CA LEU A 100 7.68 3.58 -18.95
C LEU A 100 7.64 2.14 -19.48
N LEU A 101 8.81 1.55 -19.78
CA LEU A 101 8.91 0.15 -20.18
C LEU A 101 8.48 -0.80 -19.07
N TYR A 102 8.83 -0.51 -17.81
CA TYR A 102 8.41 -1.30 -16.67
C TYR A 102 6.88 -1.32 -16.54
N LEU A 103 6.22 -0.16 -16.70
CA LEU A 103 4.75 -0.10 -16.68
C LEU A 103 4.12 -0.91 -17.82
N PHE A 104 4.80 -1.03 -18.97
CA PHE A 104 4.30 -1.76 -20.12
C PHE A 104 4.57 -3.27 -20.06
N PHE A 105 5.70 -3.67 -19.46
CA PHE A 105 6.15 -5.06 -19.40
C PHE A 105 5.81 -5.78 -18.10
N LYS A 106 5.37 -5.06 -17.06
CA LYS A 106 5.01 -5.69 -15.79
C LYS A 106 3.94 -6.74 -16.00
N ASP A 107 4.31 -7.99 -15.78
CA ASP A 107 3.40 -9.12 -15.91
C ASP A 107 2.28 -9.06 -14.85
N SER A 108 1.09 -9.52 -15.24
CA SER A 108 0.03 -9.80 -14.28
C SER A 108 0.34 -11.05 -13.46
N GLU A 109 -0.27 -11.20 -12.28
CA GLU A 109 -0.15 -12.42 -11.47
C GLU A 109 -0.58 -13.69 -12.25
N MET A 110 -1.54 -13.55 -13.18
CA MET A 110 -1.95 -14.64 -14.07
C MET A 110 -0.87 -15.00 -15.09
N GLU A 111 -0.14 -14.03 -15.62
CA GLU A 111 0.97 -14.27 -16.54
C GLU A 111 2.16 -14.91 -15.83
N ILE A 112 2.50 -14.44 -14.62
CA ILE A 112 3.51 -15.08 -13.77
C ILE A 112 3.14 -16.54 -13.51
N TRP A 113 1.86 -16.80 -13.20
CA TRP A 113 1.35 -18.16 -13.03
C TRP A 113 1.48 -18.99 -14.32
N LEU A 114 1.14 -18.44 -15.50
CA LEU A 114 1.26 -19.15 -16.78
C LEU A 114 2.73 -19.47 -17.12
N LYS A 115 3.65 -18.52 -16.94
CA LYS A 115 5.09 -18.70 -17.19
C LYS A 115 5.75 -19.72 -16.26
N ASN A 116 5.28 -19.82 -15.02
CA ASN A 116 5.90 -20.68 -14.00
C ASN A 116 5.09 -21.92 -13.65
N GLY A 117 3.88 -22.03 -14.18
CA GLY A 117 2.88 -23.01 -13.82
C GLY A 117 3.19 -24.45 -14.24
N PRO A 118 2.21 -25.36 -14.10
CA PRO A 118 2.41 -26.79 -14.30
C PRO A 118 2.79 -27.13 -15.75
N PHE A 119 2.41 -26.29 -16.72
CA PHE A 119 2.68 -26.48 -18.14
C PHE A 119 4.00 -25.90 -18.63
N SER A 120 4.73 -25.15 -17.79
CA SER A 120 5.98 -24.52 -18.22
C SER A 120 7.14 -25.54 -18.30
N GLU A 121 8.08 -25.36 -19.20
CA GLU A 121 9.31 -26.16 -19.24
C GLU A 121 10.35 -25.66 -18.22
N LYS A 122 10.31 -24.37 -17.87
CA LYS A 122 11.24 -23.71 -16.95
C LYS A 122 10.47 -22.94 -15.90
N THR A 123 10.71 -23.26 -14.63
CA THR A 123 10.06 -22.59 -13.50
C THR A 123 11.13 -22.00 -12.60
N SER A 124 10.89 -20.77 -12.14
CA SER A 124 11.75 -20.16 -11.12
C SER A 124 11.79 -21.03 -9.87
N THR A 125 12.98 -21.13 -9.24
CA THR A 125 13.16 -21.81 -7.95
C THR A 125 12.19 -21.31 -6.88
N LYS A 126 11.88 -20.00 -6.88
CA LYS A 126 10.95 -19.38 -5.94
C LYS A 126 9.50 -19.83 -6.14
N LEU A 127 9.15 -20.19 -7.38
CA LEU A 127 7.81 -20.61 -7.79
C LEU A 127 7.72 -22.11 -8.10
N ALA A 128 8.71 -22.90 -7.70
CA ALA A 128 8.75 -24.34 -7.95
C ALA A 128 7.53 -25.09 -7.40
N PHE A 129 6.90 -24.56 -6.34
CA PHE A 129 5.66 -25.11 -5.78
C PHE A 129 4.48 -25.10 -6.78
N LEU A 130 4.48 -24.23 -7.80
CA LEU A 130 3.48 -24.20 -8.87
C LEU A 130 3.59 -25.39 -9.84
N LYS A 131 4.61 -26.25 -9.70
CA LYS A 131 4.64 -27.54 -10.40
C LYS A 131 3.71 -28.58 -9.79
N GLN A 132 3.33 -28.42 -8.53
CA GLN A 132 2.39 -29.30 -7.88
C GLN A 132 0.97 -28.95 -8.37
N PRO A 133 0.20 -29.89 -8.94
CA PRO A 133 -1.09 -29.60 -9.56
C PRO A 133 -2.08 -28.96 -8.58
N ASP A 134 -2.10 -29.43 -7.33
CA ASP A 134 -3.00 -28.91 -6.30
C ASP A 134 -2.70 -27.46 -5.94
N LYS A 135 -1.41 -27.12 -5.75
CA LYS A 135 -0.98 -25.74 -5.48
C LYS A 135 -1.18 -24.84 -6.69
N ALA A 136 -0.82 -25.32 -7.88
CA ALA A 136 -1.05 -24.57 -9.11
C ALA A 136 -2.52 -24.19 -9.29
N PHE A 137 -3.41 -25.17 -9.13
CA PHE A 137 -4.85 -24.96 -9.23
C PHE A 137 -5.36 -24.02 -8.14
N HIS A 138 -4.92 -24.18 -6.88
CA HIS A 138 -5.30 -23.30 -5.77
C HIS A 138 -4.95 -21.83 -6.06
N TYR A 139 -3.72 -21.54 -6.49
CA TYR A 139 -3.32 -20.17 -6.83
C TYR A 139 -4.08 -19.64 -8.04
N PHE A 140 -4.34 -20.47 -9.05
CA PHE A 140 -5.15 -20.08 -10.21
C PHE A 140 -6.56 -19.66 -9.80
N ILE A 141 -7.25 -20.48 -8.99
CA ILE A 141 -8.58 -20.12 -8.48
C ILE A 141 -8.51 -18.87 -7.61
N SER A 142 -7.46 -18.70 -6.80
CA SER A 142 -7.28 -17.48 -6.01
C SER A 142 -7.15 -16.22 -6.86
N GLN A 143 -6.60 -16.30 -8.09
CA GLN A 143 -6.54 -15.16 -9.02
C GLN A 143 -7.90 -14.86 -9.67
N LEU A 144 -8.75 -15.88 -9.86
CA LEU A 144 -10.11 -15.71 -10.43
C LEU A 144 -11.15 -15.30 -9.38
N MET A 145 -10.85 -15.52 -8.11
CA MET A 145 -11.71 -15.12 -7.01
C MET A 145 -11.72 -13.60 -6.89
N SER A 146 -12.92 -13.03 -6.85
CA SER A 146 -13.15 -11.68 -6.37
C SER A 146 -13.57 -11.76 -4.91
N LEU A 147 -12.83 -11.08 -4.04
CA LEU A 147 -13.16 -10.93 -2.63
C LEU A 147 -13.18 -9.44 -2.29
N SER A 148 -14.34 -8.93 -1.90
CA SER A 148 -14.54 -7.51 -1.61
C SER A 148 -15.04 -7.31 -0.19
N ILE A 149 -14.44 -6.34 0.51
CA ILE A 149 -14.84 -5.94 1.86
C ILE A 149 -15.28 -4.48 1.78
N THR A 150 -16.58 -4.25 1.93
CA THR A 150 -17.17 -2.91 1.90
C THR A 150 -17.69 -2.53 3.27
N THR A 151 -17.25 -1.40 3.80
CA THR A 151 -17.70 -0.90 5.11
C THR A 151 -18.68 0.26 4.93
N TYR A 152 -19.89 0.08 5.41
CA TYR A 152 -20.95 1.09 5.45
C TYR A 152 -21.06 1.68 6.85
N LYS A 153 -21.05 3.01 6.92
CA LYS A 153 -21.38 3.75 8.16
C LYS A 153 -22.89 4.00 8.20
N SER A 154 -23.44 4.24 9.40
CA SER A 154 -24.86 4.57 9.61
C SER A 154 -25.42 5.58 8.60
N ASP A 155 -24.67 6.60 8.19
CA ASP A 155 -25.15 7.66 7.29
C ASP A 155 -25.34 7.14 5.86
N ASN A 156 -24.49 6.21 5.42
CA ASN A 156 -24.54 5.61 4.09
C ASN A 156 -25.50 4.41 4.02
N PHE A 157 -25.69 3.73 5.16
CA PHE A 157 -26.51 2.52 5.26
C PHE A 157 -28.03 2.79 5.20
N ILE A 158 -28.45 4.06 5.19
CA ILE A 158 -29.86 4.48 5.10
C ILE A 158 -30.52 4.01 3.79
N HIS A 159 -29.72 3.82 2.72
CA HIS A 159 -30.21 3.43 1.39
C HIS A 159 -30.71 1.98 1.30
N GLU A 160 -30.60 1.18 2.38
CA GLU A 160 -31.17 -0.17 2.49
C GLU A 160 -32.24 -0.20 3.60
N PRO A 161 -33.47 0.28 3.36
CA PRO A 161 -34.43 0.61 4.42
C PRO A 161 -34.83 -0.58 5.31
N GLU A 162 -34.96 -1.78 4.74
CA GLU A 162 -35.29 -2.99 5.50
C GLU A 162 -34.18 -3.36 6.51
N ARG A 163 -32.92 -3.30 6.06
CA ARG A 163 -31.76 -3.61 6.88
C ARG A 163 -31.39 -2.47 7.82
N TYR A 164 -31.68 -1.22 7.45
CA TYR A 164 -31.41 -0.04 8.25
C TYR A 164 -32.16 -0.05 9.59
N ASN A 165 -33.41 -0.52 9.60
CA ASN A 165 -34.19 -0.66 10.84
C ASN A 165 -33.54 -1.65 11.81
N THR A 166 -33.07 -2.79 11.30
CA THR A 166 -32.34 -3.79 12.08
C THR A 166 -31.02 -3.22 12.59
N PHE A 167 -30.27 -2.55 11.72
CA PHE A 167 -29.02 -1.86 12.05
C PHE A 167 -29.18 -0.88 13.21
N LYS A 168 -30.24 -0.05 13.18
CA LYS A 168 -30.55 0.90 14.26
C LYS A 168 -30.97 0.21 15.56
N LYS A 169 -31.84 -0.81 15.49
CA LYS A 169 -32.28 -1.57 16.66
C LYS A 169 -31.13 -2.24 17.40
N LEU A 170 -30.12 -2.72 16.66
CA LEU A 170 -28.92 -3.34 17.24
C LEU A 170 -27.95 -2.31 17.86
N GLY A 171 -28.16 -1.01 17.64
CA GLY A 171 -27.19 0.02 18.01
C GLY A 171 -25.86 -0.11 17.26
N ALA A 172 -25.90 -0.70 16.05
CA ALA A 172 -24.73 -0.83 15.20
C ALA A 172 -24.30 0.56 14.69
N THR A 173 -22.99 0.76 14.52
CA THR A 173 -22.45 1.99 13.91
C THR A 173 -21.91 1.74 12.51
N HIS A 174 -21.52 0.49 12.21
CA HIS A 174 -21.01 0.07 10.91
C HIS A 174 -21.60 -1.28 10.50
N ALA A 175 -21.84 -1.44 9.20
CA ALA A 175 -22.19 -2.69 8.57
C ALA A 175 -21.08 -3.02 7.57
N ILE A 176 -20.48 -4.20 7.69
CA ILE A 176 -19.37 -4.63 6.86
C ILE A 176 -19.87 -5.74 5.95
N PHE A 177 -19.94 -5.45 4.66
CA PHE A 177 -20.38 -6.39 3.66
C PHE A 177 -19.17 -7.03 3.00
N VAL A 178 -19.03 -8.31 3.27
CA VAL A 178 -18.10 -9.21 2.62
C VAL A 178 -18.80 -9.82 1.41
N ARG A 179 -18.24 -9.67 0.20
CA ARG A 179 -18.76 -10.26 -1.03
C ARG A 179 -17.73 -11.14 -1.70
N THR A 180 -18.18 -12.24 -2.29
CA THR A 180 -17.34 -13.09 -3.14
C THR A 180 -18.12 -13.74 -4.27
N ASN A 181 -17.48 -13.85 -5.43
CA ASN A 181 -18.03 -14.58 -6.57
C ASN A 181 -18.02 -16.11 -6.36
N LEU A 182 -17.24 -16.64 -5.41
CA LEU A 182 -17.14 -18.09 -5.16
C LEU A 182 -18.40 -18.68 -4.54
N LEU A 183 -19.17 -17.91 -3.77
CA LEU A 183 -20.38 -18.42 -3.10
C LEU A 183 -21.47 -18.83 -4.10
N GLN A 184 -21.44 -18.30 -5.33
CA GLN A 184 -22.37 -18.67 -6.39
C GLN A 184 -21.87 -19.89 -7.19
N LEU A 185 -20.56 -20.11 -7.22
CA LEU A 185 -19.92 -21.18 -7.99
C LEU A 185 -19.83 -22.48 -7.19
N ILE A 186 -19.85 -22.40 -5.86
CA ILE A 186 -19.60 -23.51 -4.94
C ILE A 186 -20.77 -23.63 -3.97
N ASN A 187 -21.05 -24.84 -3.51
CA ASN A 187 -22.06 -25.06 -2.46
C ASN A 187 -21.71 -24.22 -1.21
N SER A 188 -22.51 -23.21 -0.92
CA SER A 188 -22.31 -22.25 0.16
C SER A 188 -22.14 -22.90 1.54
N ASN A 189 -22.73 -24.09 1.75
CA ASN A 189 -22.58 -24.86 2.99
C ASN A 189 -21.17 -25.41 3.21
N LYS A 190 -20.34 -25.47 2.16
CA LYS A 190 -18.93 -25.89 2.25
C LYS A 190 -17.97 -24.73 2.51
N VAL A 191 -18.45 -23.49 2.49
CA VAL A 191 -17.62 -22.29 2.65
C VAL A 191 -17.65 -21.81 4.10
N LYS A 192 -16.50 -21.90 4.77
CA LYS A 192 -16.31 -21.31 6.09
C LYS A 192 -15.67 -19.93 5.92
N ILE A 193 -16.28 -18.92 6.54
CA ILE A 193 -15.78 -17.54 6.51
C ILE A 193 -15.22 -17.19 7.88
N HIS A 194 -13.92 -16.95 7.92
CA HIS A 194 -13.23 -16.40 9.07
C HIS A 194 -13.20 -14.88 8.94
N PHE A 195 -13.81 -14.20 9.90
CA PHE A 195 -13.97 -12.74 9.89
C PHE A 195 -13.42 -12.15 11.18
N TYR A 196 -12.51 -11.20 11.05
CA TYR A 196 -11.93 -10.47 12.17
C TYR A 196 -11.98 -8.97 11.87
N ALA A 197 -12.45 -8.20 12.85
CA ALA A 197 -12.48 -6.75 12.76
C ALA A 197 -11.91 -6.13 14.03
N ARG A 198 -11.13 -5.05 13.89
CA ARG A 198 -10.62 -4.25 15.00
C ARG A 198 -11.04 -2.80 14.82
N GLU A 199 -11.41 -2.16 15.92
CA GLU A 199 -11.73 -0.73 15.90
C GLU A 199 -10.52 0.08 15.46
N ALA A 200 -10.76 1.02 14.55
CA ALA A 200 -9.76 1.85 13.93
C ALA A 200 -10.27 3.29 13.82
N ILE A 201 -9.37 4.17 13.40
CA ILE A 201 -9.67 5.55 13.02
C ILE A 201 -9.28 5.73 11.57
N ARG A 202 -10.20 6.22 10.76
CA ARG A 202 -9.90 6.72 9.42
C ARG A 202 -9.44 8.17 9.53
N LYS A 203 -8.18 8.42 9.19
CA LYS A 203 -7.60 9.76 9.12
C LYS A 203 -7.61 10.22 7.66
N ILE A 204 -8.36 11.27 7.39
CA ILE A 204 -8.44 11.92 6.08
C ILE A 204 -7.68 13.24 6.18
N THR A 205 -6.57 13.35 5.48
CA THR A 205 -5.73 14.55 5.43
C THR A 205 -5.93 15.22 4.07
N ALA A 206 -6.59 16.37 4.04
CA ALA A 206 -6.72 17.17 2.84
C ALA A 206 -5.66 18.27 2.84
N VAL A 207 -4.84 18.30 1.81
CA VAL A 207 -3.80 19.30 1.59
C VAL A 207 -4.17 20.15 0.39
N THR A 208 -4.38 21.44 0.62
CA THR A 208 -4.64 22.42 -0.45
C THR A 208 -3.37 23.25 -0.69
N THR A 209 -2.92 23.26 -1.94
CA THR A 209 -1.78 24.05 -2.44
C THR A 209 -2.22 24.88 -3.65
N ARG A 210 -1.35 25.78 -4.15
CA ARG A 210 -1.64 26.54 -5.40
C ARG A 210 -1.85 25.66 -6.63
N THR A 211 -1.29 24.44 -6.63
CA THR A 211 -1.33 23.51 -7.77
C THR A 211 -2.49 22.52 -7.69
N GLY A 212 -3.27 22.54 -6.60
CA GLY A 212 -4.43 21.67 -6.44
C GLY A 212 -4.64 21.18 -5.00
N ARG A 213 -5.69 20.37 -4.85
CA ARG A 213 -6.07 19.71 -3.60
C ARG A 213 -5.71 18.23 -3.70
N SER A 214 -4.92 17.73 -2.74
CA SER A 214 -4.66 16.31 -2.56
C SER A 214 -5.38 15.84 -1.30
N THR A 215 -5.90 14.61 -1.32
CA THR A 215 -6.53 13.98 -0.15
C THR A 215 -5.88 12.64 0.08
N GLU A 216 -5.30 12.46 1.25
CA GLU A 216 -4.72 11.19 1.69
C GLU A 216 -5.62 10.57 2.75
N THR A 217 -5.92 9.28 2.63
CA THR A 217 -6.71 8.54 3.61
C THR A 217 -5.86 7.43 4.20
N SER A 218 -5.76 7.37 5.52
CA SER A 218 -5.07 6.30 6.24
C SER A 218 -5.96 5.69 7.31
N LEU A 219 -5.78 4.40 7.58
CA LEU A 219 -6.45 3.67 8.65
C LEU A 219 -5.45 3.42 9.77
N VAL A 220 -5.76 3.92 10.96
CA VAL A 220 -4.95 3.73 12.17
C VAL A 220 -5.67 2.78 13.10
N ASN A 221 -5.08 1.63 13.36
CA ASN A 221 -5.64 0.69 14.33
C ASN A 221 -5.53 1.28 15.75
N ILE A 222 -6.63 1.26 16.50
CA ILE A 222 -6.67 1.75 17.89
C ILE A 222 -6.97 0.64 18.90
N SER A 223 -7.24 -0.58 18.44
CA SER A 223 -7.56 -1.72 19.30
C SER A 223 -6.62 -2.89 19.01
N SER A 224 -6.10 -3.51 20.08
CA SER A 224 -5.43 -4.81 19.99
C SER A 224 -6.41 -5.97 19.90
N ASN A 225 -7.66 -5.77 20.33
CA ASN A 225 -8.66 -6.83 20.46
C ASN A 225 -9.69 -6.77 19.34
N ASN A 226 -10.16 -7.95 18.94
CA ASN A 226 -11.21 -8.10 17.94
C ASN A 226 -12.56 -7.61 18.49
N THR A 227 -13.33 -6.93 17.64
CA THR A 227 -14.65 -6.41 17.94
C THR A 227 -15.68 -7.52 17.83
N ALA A 228 -16.59 -7.59 18.82
CA ALA A 228 -17.72 -8.50 18.76
C ALA A 228 -18.69 -8.13 17.62
N VAL A 229 -19.09 -9.13 16.86
CA VAL A 229 -20.15 -8.99 15.84
C VAL A 229 -21.50 -9.06 16.53
N LEU A 230 -22.38 -8.08 16.25
CA LEU A 230 -23.72 -8.01 16.83
C LEU A 230 -24.71 -8.94 16.13
N LYS A 231 -24.60 -9.03 14.81
CA LYS A 231 -25.45 -9.88 13.95
C LYS A 231 -24.70 -10.21 12.68
N ILE A 232 -24.96 -11.41 12.15
CA ILE A 232 -24.54 -11.86 10.83
C ILE A 232 -25.81 -12.06 10.00
N GLU A 233 -25.80 -11.60 8.75
CA GLU A 233 -26.85 -11.83 7.78
C GLU A 233 -26.24 -12.42 6.52
N ASP A 234 -26.67 -13.63 6.15
CA ASP A 234 -26.27 -14.28 4.90
C ASP A 234 -27.05 -13.69 3.73
N THR A 235 -26.36 -13.43 2.63
CA THR A 235 -26.92 -12.93 1.37
C THR A 235 -26.45 -13.81 0.22
N GLN A 236 -27.07 -13.69 -0.96
CA GLN A 236 -26.64 -14.44 -2.15
C GLN A 236 -25.22 -14.11 -2.61
N GLU A 237 -24.74 -12.89 -2.32
CA GLU A 237 -23.43 -12.40 -2.74
C GLU A 237 -22.34 -12.55 -1.66
N GLY A 238 -22.72 -12.91 -0.43
CA GLY A 238 -21.80 -12.80 0.71
C GLY A 238 -22.45 -12.72 2.08
N ARG A 239 -21.74 -12.15 3.05
CA ARG A 239 -22.21 -11.97 4.43
C ARG A 239 -22.10 -10.53 4.87
N LEU A 240 -23.13 -10.07 5.58
CA LEU A 240 -23.16 -8.76 6.20
C LEU A 240 -22.95 -8.89 7.71
N TYR A 241 -21.96 -8.17 8.22
CA TYR A 241 -21.60 -8.16 9.64
C TYR A 241 -21.95 -6.81 10.25
N TYR A 242 -22.74 -6.83 11.33
CA TYR A 242 -23.12 -5.62 12.06
C TYR A 242 -22.18 -5.40 13.24
N LEU A 243 -21.52 -4.24 13.31
CA LEU A 243 -20.55 -3.92 14.38
C LEU A 243 -20.84 -2.57 15.02
N LYS A 244 -20.40 -2.44 16.26
CA LYS A 244 -20.46 -1.19 17.03
C LYS A 244 -19.05 -0.71 17.35
N HIS A 245 -18.80 0.55 17.02
CA HIS A 245 -17.59 1.28 17.39
C HIS A 245 -17.84 2.01 18.71
N ASN A 246 -17.07 1.68 19.74
CA ASN A 246 -17.24 2.14 21.11
C ASN A 246 -16.08 3.03 21.58
N LYS A 247 -14.96 3.06 20.86
CA LYS A 247 -13.78 3.84 21.29
C LYS A 247 -13.97 5.31 20.98
N LYS A 248 -13.52 6.14 21.92
CA LYS A 248 -13.52 7.59 21.75
C LYS A 248 -12.53 7.98 20.66
N ILE A 249 -12.98 8.82 19.73
CA ILE A 249 -12.14 9.36 18.66
C ILE A 249 -11.53 10.68 19.17
N PRO A 250 -10.24 10.92 18.98
CA PRO A 250 -9.63 12.22 19.25
C PRO A 250 -10.33 13.31 18.44
N LYS A 251 -10.43 14.52 18.99
CA LYS A 251 -11.00 15.65 18.26
C LYS A 251 -10.13 15.98 17.04
N THR A 252 -10.77 16.25 15.91
CA THR A 252 -10.18 16.84 14.71
C THR A 252 -9.27 18.00 15.10
N THR A 253 -8.00 17.91 14.74
CA THR A 253 -7.02 18.96 15.03
C THR A 253 -6.78 19.74 13.74
N ASN A 254 -7.19 21.01 13.72
CA ASN A 254 -6.77 21.93 12.66
C ASN A 254 -5.39 22.47 13.04
N ASN A 255 -4.35 21.96 12.39
CA ASN A 255 -3.01 22.48 12.58
C ASN A 255 -2.73 23.57 11.55
N ASN A 256 -3.00 24.81 11.92
CA ASN A 256 -2.55 25.97 11.15
C ASN A 256 -1.09 26.23 11.53
N SER A 257 -0.13 25.63 10.82
CA SER A 257 1.28 25.95 11.05
C SER A 257 1.55 27.40 10.66
N LEU A 258 1.95 28.23 11.63
CA LEU A 258 2.20 29.68 11.50
C LEU A 258 3.24 30.08 10.44
N TRP A 259 4.02 29.14 9.91
CA TRP A 259 5.13 29.37 8.96
C TRP A 259 4.85 28.93 7.51
N ARG A 260 3.59 28.60 7.14
CA ARG A 260 3.23 28.19 5.77
C ARG A 260 2.02 28.93 5.23
N TYR A 261 2.23 30.17 4.80
CA TYR A 261 1.22 31.01 4.13
C TYR A 261 0.66 30.43 2.80
N TRP A 262 1.10 29.25 2.34
CA TRP A 262 0.72 28.68 1.04
C TRP A 262 0.21 27.23 1.08
N LYS A 263 0.04 26.63 2.27
CA LYS A 263 -0.41 25.24 2.42
C LYS A 263 -1.44 25.15 3.55
N TYR A 264 -2.68 24.79 3.21
CA TYR A 264 -3.73 24.49 4.18
C TYR A 264 -3.85 22.98 4.34
N GLU A 265 -3.81 22.49 5.58
CA GLU A 265 -3.97 21.08 5.92
C GLU A 265 -5.16 20.90 6.85
N GLU A 266 -6.15 20.14 6.40
CA GLU A 266 -7.33 19.77 7.17
C GLU A 266 -7.27 18.28 7.50
N GLN A 267 -7.37 17.92 8.77
CA GLN A 267 -7.33 16.53 9.22
C GLN A 267 -8.66 16.12 9.84
N LYS A 268 -9.44 15.29 9.14
CA LYS A 268 -10.70 14.73 9.63
C LYS A 268 -10.47 13.31 10.17
N LEU A 269 -10.89 13.07 11.41
CA LEU A 269 -10.83 11.75 12.05
C LEU A 269 -12.24 11.16 12.14
N GLU A 270 -12.40 9.94 11.66
CA GLU A 270 -13.69 9.24 11.63
C GLU A 270 -13.57 7.83 12.22
N PRO A 271 -14.64 7.29 12.85
CA PRO A 271 -14.62 5.92 13.33
C PRO A 271 -14.54 4.98 12.13
N ALA A 272 -13.72 3.94 12.25
CA ALA A 272 -13.57 2.94 11.21
C ALA A 272 -13.26 1.56 11.83
N PHE A 273 -13.15 0.56 10.98
CA PHE A 273 -12.66 -0.76 11.34
C PHE A 273 -11.53 -1.14 10.40
N VAL A 274 -10.50 -1.81 10.91
CA VAL A 274 -9.63 -2.63 10.07
C VAL A 274 -10.22 -4.02 10.06
N VAL A 275 -10.42 -4.57 8.88
CA VAL A 275 -11.01 -5.89 8.68
C VAL A 275 -9.98 -6.82 8.06
N ARG A 276 -10.03 -8.07 8.51
CA ARG A 276 -9.30 -9.20 7.94
C ARG A 276 -10.27 -10.35 7.73
N MET A 277 -10.15 -11.00 6.58
CA MET A 277 -11.05 -12.08 6.22
C MET A 277 -10.32 -13.20 5.48
N GLN A 278 -10.74 -14.42 5.75
CA GLN A 278 -10.25 -15.61 5.06
C GLN A 278 -11.41 -16.58 4.78
N LEU A 279 -11.41 -17.18 3.60
CA LEU A 279 -12.36 -18.20 3.18
C LEU A 279 -11.68 -19.57 3.23
N HIS A 280 -12.34 -20.55 3.84
CA HIS A 280 -11.92 -21.94 3.88
C HIS A 280 -12.92 -22.77 3.10
N ILE A 281 -12.45 -23.43 2.05
CA ILE A 281 -13.25 -24.29 1.17
C ILE A 281 -12.55 -25.64 1.12
N GLU A 282 -13.10 -26.61 1.87
CA GLU A 282 -12.47 -27.91 2.08
C GLU A 282 -11.02 -27.75 2.57
N ASN A 283 -10.02 -28.02 1.74
CA ASN A 283 -8.60 -27.90 2.06
C ASN A 283 -7.94 -26.62 1.50
N MET A 284 -8.69 -25.77 0.81
CA MET A 284 -8.18 -24.54 0.20
C MET A 284 -8.52 -23.31 1.04
N ILE A 285 -7.54 -22.42 1.18
CA ILE A 285 -7.63 -21.20 1.96
C ILE A 285 -7.46 -20.00 1.03
N PHE A 286 -8.36 -19.02 1.13
CA PHE A 286 -8.34 -17.83 0.28
C PHE A 286 -8.41 -16.53 1.12
N PRO A 287 -7.76 -15.44 0.67
CA PRO A 287 -6.92 -15.34 -0.53
C PRO A 287 -5.60 -16.10 -0.37
N ALA A 288 -5.05 -16.59 -1.48
CA ALA A 288 -3.66 -17.01 -1.54
C ALA A 288 -2.76 -15.77 -1.70
N PRO A 289 -1.52 -15.81 -1.19
CA PRO A 289 -0.56 -14.72 -1.36
C PRO A 289 -0.28 -14.44 -2.84
N HIS A 290 0.06 -13.19 -3.15
CA HIS A 290 0.58 -12.84 -4.47
C HIS A 290 1.83 -13.67 -4.81
N LEU A 291 1.94 -14.16 -6.03
CA LEU A 291 3.10 -14.92 -6.52
C LEU A 291 4.36 -14.07 -6.52
N SER A 292 4.20 -12.78 -6.75
CA SER A 292 5.29 -11.81 -6.66
C SER A 292 5.77 -11.59 -5.22
N SER A 293 4.99 -11.93 -4.18
CA SER A 293 5.32 -11.64 -2.76
C SER A 293 6.65 -12.27 -2.30
N LYS A 294 7.17 -11.84 -1.14
CA LYS A 294 8.45 -12.34 -0.62
C LYS A 294 8.43 -13.86 -0.37
N GLN A 295 7.32 -14.37 0.16
CA GLN A 295 7.12 -15.78 0.49
C GLN A 295 5.73 -16.22 0.03
N PRO A 296 5.56 -16.53 -1.27
CA PRO A 296 4.28 -16.91 -1.81
C PRO A 296 3.77 -18.21 -1.17
N ASP A 297 4.63 -19.22 -0.96
CA ASP A 297 4.29 -20.53 -0.36
C ASP A 297 4.39 -20.55 1.18
N SER A 298 4.07 -19.43 1.84
CA SER A 298 4.03 -19.35 3.30
C SER A 298 2.85 -20.15 3.87
N VAL A 299 2.95 -20.61 5.12
CA VAL A 299 1.85 -21.34 5.76
C VAL A 299 0.76 -20.37 6.21
N PRO A 300 -0.53 -20.64 5.92
CA PRO A 300 -1.63 -19.81 6.38
C PRO A 300 -1.69 -19.75 7.91
N THR A 301 -1.83 -18.54 8.45
CA THR A 301 -2.04 -18.31 9.89
C THR A 301 -3.50 -18.57 10.26
N SER A 302 -3.73 -19.11 11.47
CA SER A 302 -5.09 -19.35 11.99
C SER A 302 -5.80 -18.06 12.40
N GLU A 303 -5.04 -17.03 12.78
CA GLU A 303 -5.54 -15.70 13.12
C GLU A 303 -4.71 -14.62 12.41
N PRO A 304 -5.35 -13.51 12.00
CA PRO A 304 -4.65 -12.44 11.30
C PRO A 304 -3.78 -11.61 12.26
N THR A 305 -2.59 -11.24 11.80
CA THR A 305 -1.70 -10.32 12.53
C THR A 305 -2.12 -8.84 12.42
N PHE A 306 -3.07 -8.53 11.53
CA PHE A 306 -3.51 -7.17 11.16
C PHE A 306 -2.37 -6.26 10.62
N GLY A 307 -1.20 -6.82 10.33
CA GLY A 307 -0.10 -6.19 9.61
C GLY A 307 -0.07 -6.61 8.15
N ASP A 308 1.12 -6.91 7.65
CA ASP A 308 1.37 -7.50 6.33
C ASP A 308 1.11 -9.01 6.40
N ASP A 309 -0.12 -9.41 6.08
CA ASP A 309 -0.59 -10.79 6.16
C ASP A 309 -1.34 -11.16 4.89
N SER A 310 -0.59 -11.73 3.94
CA SER A 310 -1.05 -11.98 2.56
C SER A 310 -2.09 -13.08 2.44
N TRP A 311 -2.26 -13.91 3.48
CA TRP A 311 -3.28 -14.96 3.55
C TRP A 311 -4.64 -14.44 4.02
N TRP A 312 -4.73 -13.16 4.34
CA TRP A 312 -5.96 -12.53 4.82
C TRP A 312 -6.31 -11.32 3.95
N ALA A 313 -7.50 -11.36 3.36
CA ALA A 313 -8.02 -10.22 2.64
C ALA A 313 -8.19 -9.04 3.58
N ASN A 314 -7.75 -7.87 3.13
CA ASN A 314 -7.92 -6.63 3.84
C ASN A 314 -8.82 -5.66 3.06
N GLN A 315 -9.32 -4.64 3.76
CA GLN A 315 -10.16 -3.61 3.14
C GLN A 315 -9.41 -2.74 2.11
N ILE A 316 -8.08 -2.77 2.11
CA ILE A 316 -7.21 -1.81 1.39
C ILE A 316 -6.79 -2.33 0.01
N ASP A 317 -6.84 -3.64 -0.23
CA ASP A 317 -6.12 -4.24 -1.37
C ASP A 317 -6.86 -4.23 -2.72
N TYR A 318 -8.13 -3.82 -2.83
CA TYR A 318 -8.82 -3.77 -4.13
C TYR A 318 -9.80 -2.60 -4.26
N PRO A 319 -9.85 -1.95 -5.43
CA PRO A 319 -9.92 -0.50 -5.53
C PRO A 319 -11.26 0.08 -5.11
N HIS A 320 -11.16 1.22 -4.43
CA HIS A 320 -12.16 2.28 -4.45
C HIS A 320 -12.69 2.44 -5.89
N ARG A 321 -13.95 2.05 -6.13
CA ARG A 321 -14.70 2.65 -7.24
C ARG A 321 -14.86 4.12 -6.89
N GLU A 322 -14.21 4.97 -7.67
CA GLU A 322 -14.63 6.35 -7.84
C GLU A 322 -16.12 6.32 -8.22
N VAL A 323 -16.93 6.95 -7.39
CA VAL A 323 -18.28 7.35 -7.76
C VAL A 323 -18.09 8.40 -8.85
N LYS A 324 -18.45 8.04 -10.09
CA LYS A 324 -18.79 9.03 -11.12
C LYS A 324 -20.10 9.70 -10.76
#